data_AF-A0A942QPN4-F1
#
_entry.id   AF-A0A942QPN4-F1
#
_cell.length_a   1.000
_cell.length_b   1.000
_cell.length_c   1.000
_cell.angle_alpha   90.00
_cell.angle_beta   90.00
_cell.angle_gamma   90.00
#
_symmetry.space_group_name_H-M   'P 1'
#
loop_
_entity.id
_entity.type
_entity.pdbx_description
1 polymer ?
#
loop_
_entity_poly.entity_id
_entity_poly.type
_entity_poly.pdbx_seq_one_letter_code
_entity_poly.pdbx_strand_id
1 'polypeptide(L)'
;KKLYCIYVAIGQKRSTVAQLVKKLQETGADAYTIVVAATASDPAPMQFLAPYSATAMAEFFRDNGRHALIIYDDLSKQAVAYRQMSLLLRRPPGREAYPGDVFYLHSRLLERSAKLNSDFGSGSLTALPIIETQAGDVSAYIPTNVISITDGQIFLETELFYQGVRPAVNTGLSVSRVGSSAQTSAMKSVAGKVKLELAQYREMAAFAQFGSDLDASTQQLLNRGARLTELMKQNQYAPMTNAEIVCVIYAGTSGYLDKIAVKDVSRFEAGLLKHLRTAGKALLEDITRNDRKVAGDLEKAIRAELDAFAKNFA
;
A
#
# COMPACT_ATOMS: atom_id res chain seq x y z
N LYS A 1 4.78 16.78 -8.91
CA LYS A 1 5.70 17.13 -7.79
C LYS A 1 6.67 15.98 -7.61
N LYS A 2 7.94 16.24 -7.24
CA LYS A 2 8.92 15.16 -6.99
C LYS A 2 8.76 14.62 -5.56
N LEU A 3 8.94 13.31 -5.38
CA LEU A 3 8.95 12.63 -4.09
C LEU A 3 10.31 11.94 -3.95
N TYR A 4 11.10 12.34 -2.96
CA TYR A 4 12.40 11.74 -2.67
C TYR A 4 12.20 10.53 -1.76
N CYS A 5 12.87 9.43 -2.03
CA CYS A 5 12.67 8.19 -1.30
C CYS A 5 13.84 7.91 -0.34
N ILE A 6 13.53 7.34 0.82
CA ILE A 6 14.51 6.89 1.81
C ILE A 6 14.11 5.47 2.21
N TYR A 7 15.00 4.51 2.04
CA TYR A 7 14.80 3.13 2.43
C TYR A 7 15.75 2.76 3.56
N VAL A 8 15.20 2.33 4.70
CA VAL A 8 15.98 2.00 5.90
C VAL A 8 15.94 0.50 6.12
N ALA A 9 17.05 -0.19 5.82
CA ALA A 9 17.21 -1.62 6.07
C ALA A 9 17.73 -1.85 7.49
N ILE A 10 16.96 -2.57 8.32
CA ILE A 10 17.24 -2.79 9.75
C ILE A 10 17.28 -4.29 10.00
N GLY A 11 18.44 -4.82 10.40
CA GLY A 11 18.61 -6.23 10.73
C GLY A 11 18.45 -7.20 9.55
N GLN A 12 18.42 -6.70 8.31
CA GLN A 12 18.34 -7.53 7.11
C GLN A 12 19.70 -8.13 6.73
N LYS A 13 19.72 -9.21 5.94
CA LYS A 13 20.95 -9.76 5.39
C LYS A 13 21.54 -8.80 4.33
N ARG A 14 22.86 -8.63 4.33
CA ARG A 14 23.58 -7.79 3.34
C ARG A 14 23.23 -8.17 1.89
N SER A 15 23.07 -9.46 1.60
CA SER A 15 22.67 -9.95 0.27
C SER A 15 21.28 -9.48 -0.15
N THR A 16 20.32 -9.43 0.77
CA THR A 16 18.95 -8.96 0.51
C THR A 16 18.96 -7.46 0.19
N VAL A 17 19.71 -6.68 0.97
CA VAL A 17 19.87 -5.24 0.73
C VAL A 17 20.55 -4.99 -0.63
N ALA A 18 21.58 -5.77 -0.97
CA ALA A 18 22.26 -5.64 -2.27
C ALA A 18 21.33 -5.95 -3.46
N GLN A 19 20.47 -6.97 -3.35
CA GLN A 19 19.47 -7.27 -4.38
C GLN A 19 18.45 -6.14 -4.55
N LEU A 20 18.01 -5.54 -3.45
CA LEU A 20 17.10 -4.40 -3.48
C LEU A 20 17.75 -3.18 -4.16
N VAL A 21 18.98 -2.83 -3.77
CA VAL A 21 19.73 -1.72 -4.37
C VAL A 21 19.93 -1.95 -5.86
N LYS A 22 20.30 -3.18 -6.27
CA LYS A 22 20.43 -3.55 -7.68
C LYS A 22 19.12 -3.30 -8.44
N LYS A 23 17.97 -3.66 -7.85
CA LYS A 23 16.67 -3.42 -8.48
C LYS A 23 16.33 -1.94 -8.62
N LEU A 24 16.70 -1.12 -7.64
CA LEU A 24 16.55 0.34 -7.73
C LEU A 24 17.40 0.92 -8.87
N GLN A 25 18.64 0.44 -9.02
CA GLN A 25 19.55 0.86 -10.09
C GLN A 25 19.03 0.43 -11.48
N GLU A 26 18.57 -0.82 -11.62
CA GLU A 26 18.02 -1.33 -12.89
C GLU A 26 16.79 -0.54 -13.36
N THR A 27 16.01 0.01 -12.42
CA THR A 27 14.80 0.78 -12.73
C THR A 27 15.05 2.29 -12.78
N GLY A 28 16.27 2.75 -12.45
CA GLY A 28 16.63 4.17 -12.34
C GLY A 28 16.03 4.89 -11.12
N ALA A 29 15.44 4.14 -10.18
CA ALA A 29 14.85 4.67 -8.96
C ALA A 29 15.89 5.09 -7.91
N ASP A 30 17.13 4.62 -8.05
CA ASP A 30 18.27 5.01 -7.22
C ASP A 30 18.58 6.51 -7.32
N ALA A 31 18.34 7.13 -8.49
CA ALA A 31 18.60 8.55 -8.73
C ALA A 31 17.85 9.52 -7.78
N TYR A 32 16.78 9.06 -7.13
CA TYR A 32 16.02 9.83 -6.15
C TYR A 32 15.82 9.09 -4.82
N THR A 33 16.62 8.03 -4.55
CA THR A 33 16.48 7.19 -3.36
C THR A 33 17.76 7.16 -2.53
N ILE A 34 17.64 7.39 -1.22
CA ILE A 34 18.70 7.17 -0.24
C ILE A 34 18.48 5.82 0.42
N VAL A 35 19.51 4.96 0.48
CA VAL A 35 19.46 3.70 1.21
C VAL A 35 20.32 3.79 2.45
N VAL A 36 19.71 3.62 3.62
CA VAL A 36 20.40 3.56 4.93
C VAL A 36 20.35 2.11 5.40
N ALA A 37 21.50 1.48 5.60
CA ALA A 37 21.58 0.07 5.96
C ALA A 37 22.30 -0.14 7.29
N ALA A 38 21.59 -0.72 8.26
CA ALA A 38 22.14 -1.33 9.46
C ALA A 38 21.73 -2.81 9.44
N THR A 39 22.56 -3.63 8.84
CA THR A 39 22.31 -5.04 8.53
C THR A 39 22.43 -5.96 9.75
N ALA A 40 22.02 -7.22 9.61
CA ALA A 40 22.04 -8.22 10.68
C ALA A 40 23.41 -8.41 11.35
N SER A 41 24.50 -8.19 10.60
CA SER A 41 25.88 -8.30 11.10
C SER A 41 26.38 -7.03 11.79
N ASP A 42 25.65 -5.92 11.66
CA ASP A 42 26.04 -4.64 12.25
C ASP A 42 25.53 -4.58 13.71
N PRO A 43 26.25 -3.90 14.62
CA PRO A 43 25.97 -4.00 16.06
C PRO A 43 24.62 -3.36 16.40
N ALA A 44 23.99 -3.84 17.48
CA ALA A 44 22.65 -3.40 17.90
C ALA A 44 22.48 -1.86 17.98
N PRO A 45 23.46 -1.06 18.45
CA PRO A 45 23.35 0.41 18.41
C PRO A 45 23.16 1.01 17.01
N MET A 46 23.75 0.41 15.96
CA MET A 46 23.56 0.86 14.58
C MET A 46 22.14 0.56 14.10
N GLN A 47 21.63 -0.64 14.39
CA GLN A 47 20.25 -1.03 14.06
C GLN A 47 19.22 -0.16 14.80
N PHE A 48 19.50 0.16 16.06
CA PHE A 48 18.70 1.08 16.86
C PHE A 48 18.68 2.51 16.26
N LEU A 49 19.83 3.02 15.83
CA LEU A 49 19.97 4.42 15.42
C LEU A 49 19.57 4.68 13.95
N ALA A 50 19.71 3.69 13.07
CA ALA A 50 19.48 3.84 11.63
C ALA A 50 18.14 4.52 11.28
N PRO A 51 17.00 4.16 11.90
CA PRO A 51 15.73 4.85 11.65
C PRO A 51 15.80 6.33 11.98
N TYR A 52 16.32 6.72 13.14
CA TYR A 52 16.41 8.12 13.53
C TYR A 52 17.30 8.94 12.60
N SER A 53 18.44 8.39 12.20
CA SER A 53 19.37 9.01 11.25
C SER A 53 18.71 9.21 9.89
N ALA A 54 18.03 8.19 9.38
CA ALA A 54 17.32 8.26 8.11
C ALA A 54 16.15 9.26 8.14
N THR A 55 15.41 9.33 9.25
CA THR A 55 14.38 10.36 9.42
C THR A 55 14.98 11.75 9.35
N ALA A 56 16.16 12.00 9.94
CA ALA A 56 16.82 13.30 9.85
C ALA A 56 17.23 13.65 8.41
N MET A 57 17.71 12.67 7.64
CA MET A 57 17.97 12.85 6.20
C MET A 57 16.69 13.19 5.44
N ALA A 58 15.56 12.58 5.80
CA ALA A 58 14.27 12.82 5.16
C ALA A 58 13.66 14.18 5.55
N GLU A 59 13.86 14.63 6.79
CA GLU A 59 13.43 15.92 7.30
C GLU A 59 14.07 17.09 6.56
N PHE A 60 15.31 16.93 6.05
CA PHE A 60 15.91 17.91 5.14
C PHE A 60 14.97 18.25 3.96
N PHE A 61 14.33 17.24 3.34
CA PHE A 61 13.38 17.51 2.26
C PHE A 61 12.10 18.17 2.78
N ARG A 62 11.54 17.66 3.89
CA ARG A 62 10.31 18.19 4.52
C ARG A 62 10.46 19.69 4.83
N ASP A 63 11.57 20.07 5.46
CA ASP A 63 11.76 21.42 6.00
C ASP A 63 12.21 22.42 4.92
N ASN A 64 12.60 21.94 3.74
CA ASN A 64 12.99 22.75 2.57
C ASN A 64 11.91 22.76 1.48
N GLY A 65 10.64 22.63 1.86
CA GLY A 65 9.49 22.71 0.95
C GLY A 65 9.39 21.59 -0.08
N ARG A 66 10.06 20.45 0.16
CA ARG A 66 10.04 19.25 -0.68
C ARG A 66 9.26 18.13 0.01
N HIS A 67 9.05 17.05 -0.72
CA HIS A 67 8.30 15.89 -0.24
C HIS A 67 9.20 14.67 -0.20
N ALA A 68 9.22 13.97 0.92
CA ALA A 68 9.96 12.73 1.09
C ALA A 68 9.06 11.58 1.56
N LEU A 69 9.44 10.38 1.16
CA LEU A 69 8.89 9.11 1.59
C LEU A 69 10.00 8.33 2.30
N ILE A 70 9.75 7.86 3.52
CA ILE A 70 10.66 7.00 4.27
C ILE A 70 10.02 5.64 4.55
N ILE A 71 10.77 4.57 4.33
CA ILE A 71 10.36 3.18 4.60
C ILE A 71 11.28 2.63 5.69
N TYR A 72 10.70 2.13 6.78
CA TYR A 72 11.44 1.48 7.85
C TYR A 72 11.24 -0.03 7.77
N ASP A 73 12.26 -0.77 7.29
CA ASP A 73 12.19 -2.21 7.04
C ASP A 73 13.23 -3.01 7.87
N ASP A 74 12.93 -3.41 9.11
CA ASP A 74 11.64 -3.22 9.79
C ASP A 74 11.79 -2.77 11.25
N LEU A 75 10.71 -2.20 11.80
CA LEU A 75 10.69 -1.68 13.18
C LEU A 75 10.59 -2.80 14.23
N SER A 76 10.20 -4.03 13.87
CA SER A 76 10.28 -5.18 14.77
C SER A 76 11.74 -5.47 15.12
N LYS A 77 12.63 -5.46 14.10
CA LYS A 77 14.08 -5.65 14.28
C LYS A 77 14.74 -4.47 15.01
N GLN A 78 14.28 -3.24 14.80
CA GLN A 78 14.72 -2.09 15.61
C GLN A 78 14.39 -2.27 17.10
N ALA A 79 13.15 -2.70 17.41
CA ALA A 79 12.73 -2.94 18.79
C ALA A 79 13.57 -4.05 19.44
N VAL A 80 13.89 -5.13 18.71
CA VAL A 80 14.76 -6.21 19.19
C VAL A 80 16.17 -5.68 19.51
N ALA A 81 16.74 -4.86 18.64
CA ALA A 81 18.03 -4.22 18.89
C ALA A 81 18.01 -3.32 20.14
N TYR A 82 16.94 -2.53 20.33
CA TYR A 82 16.76 -1.70 21.52
C TYR A 82 16.64 -2.53 22.80
N ARG A 83 15.91 -3.65 22.74
CA ARG A 83 15.78 -4.61 23.84
C ARG A 83 17.15 -5.18 24.23
N GLN A 84 17.93 -5.64 23.26
CA GLN A 84 19.27 -6.17 23.51
C GLN A 84 20.16 -5.16 24.21
N MET A 85 20.20 -3.91 23.71
CA MET A 85 20.97 -2.83 24.35
C MET A 85 20.53 -2.57 25.78
N SER A 86 19.22 -2.48 26.01
CA SER A 86 18.66 -2.15 27.33
C SER A 86 18.93 -3.24 28.37
N LEU A 87 18.83 -4.51 27.98
CA LEU A 87 19.15 -5.64 28.85
C LEU A 87 20.64 -5.67 29.23
N LEU A 88 21.54 -5.42 28.26
CA LEU A 88 22.98 -5.32 28.52
C LEU A 88 23.33 -4.15 29.46
N LEU A 89 22.57 -3.06 29.39
CA LEU A 89 22.67 -1.92 30.30
C LEU A 89 21.96 -2.14 31.64
N ARG A 90 21.46 -3.36 31.92
CA ARG A 90 20.74 -3.72 33.15
C ARG A 90 19.51 -2.85 33.42
N ARG A 91 18.85 -2.35 32.39
CA ARG A 91 17.54 -1.70 32.52
C ARG A 91 16.48 -2.76 32.85
N PRO A 92 15.50 -2.47 33.72
CA PRO A 92 14.44 -3.42 34.05
C PRO A 92 13.63 -3.87 32.81
N PRO A 93 13.37 -5.17 32.63
CA PRO A 93 12.54 -5.68 31.55
C PRO A 93 11.04 -5.46 31.84
N GLY A 94 10.28 -5.12 30.79
CA GLY A 94 8.82 -5.04 30.81
C GLY A 94 8.15 -6.20 30.08
N ARG A 95 6.99 -5.95 29.46
CA ARG A 95 6.23 -6.93 28.68
C ARG A 95 7.08 -7.48 27.52
N GLU A 96 7.06 -8.81 27.32
CA GLU A 96 7.87 -9.51 26.31
C GLU A 96 9.39 -9.18 26.37
N ALA A 97 9.86 -8.86 27.58
CA ALA A 97 11.22 -8.42 27.91
C ALA A 97 11.68 -7.13 27.22
N TYR A 98 10.79 -6.38 26.57
CA TYR A 98 11.11 -5.06 26.04
C TYR A 98 11.24 -4.01 27.15
N PRO A 99 12.02 -2.93 26.94
CA PRO A 99 12.04 -1.80 27.85
C PRO A 99 10.66 -1.15 27.98
N GLY A 100 10.34 -0.60 29.16
CA GLY A 100 9.04 0.04 29.41
C GLY A 100 8.71 1.22 28.49
N ASP A 101 9.72 1.81 27.85
CA ASP A 101 9.62 2.93 26.92
C ASP A 101 9.69 2.51 25.43
N VAL A 102 9.53 1.21 25.11
CA VAL A 102 9.55 0.74 23.71
C VAL A 102 8.44 1.35 22.85
N PHE A 103 7.30 1.73 23.45
CA PHE A 103 6.28 2.52 22.77
C PHE A 103 6.83 3.89 22.36
N TYR A 104 7.51 4.57 23.29
CA TYR A 104 8.10 5.89 23.08
C TYR A 104 9.25 5.88 22.05
N LEU A 105 9.87 4.71 21.82
CA LEU A 105 10.81 4.50 20.72
C LEU A 105 10.18 4.83 19.37
N HIS A 106 9.08 4.16 19.04
CA HIS A 106 8.45 4.30 17.73
C HIS A 106 7.54 5.52 17.64
N SER A 107 6.91 5.96 18.74
CA SER A 107 6.05 7.15 18.69
C SER A 107 6.84 8.40 18.34
N ARG A 108 7.96 8.69 19.04
CA ARG A 108 8.80 9.85 18.73
C ARG A 108 9.44 9.79 17.33
N LEU A 109 9.61 8.58 16.79
CA LEU A 109 10.13 8.38 15.43
C LEU A 109 9.07 8.73 14.40
N LEU A 110 7.86 8.17 14.55
CA LEU A 110 6.79 8.28 13.56
C LEU A 110 6.10 9.64 13.60
N GLU A 111 6.00 10.28 14.76
CA GLU A 111 5.48 11.66 14.92
C GLU A 111 6.30 12.72 14.14
N ARG A 112 7.54 12.39 13.74
CA ARG A 112 8.33 13.28 12.86
C ARG A 112 7.84 13.25 11.39
N SER A 113 6.99 12.30 11.02
CA SER A 113 6.41 12.24 9.68
C SER A 113 5.18 13.13 9.63
N ALA A 114 5.32 14.31 9.03
CA ALA A 114 4.30 15.35 9.08
C ALA A 114 4.11 16.04 7.73
N LYS A 115 2.95 16.70 7.58
CA LYS A 115 2.66 17.66 6.51
C LYS A 115 2.73 19.08 7.07
N LEU A 116 3.68 19.87 6.59
CA LEU A 116 3.85 21.26 7.01
C LEU A 116 2.83 22.18 6.31
N ASN A 117 2.46 23.28 6.98
CA ASN A 117 1.57 24.31 6.44
C ASN A 117 2.32 25.27 5.49
N SER A 118 1.64 26.31 4.99
CA SER A 118 2.23 27.35 4.13
C SER A 118 3.42 28.06 4.77
N ASP A 119 3.31 28.38 6.06
CA ASP A 119 4.27 29.21 6.78
C ASP A 119 5.60 28.48 7.01
N PHE A 120 5.54 27.15 7.05
CA PHE A 120 6.70 26.25 7.13
C PHE A 120 7.06 25.60 5.77
N GLY A 121 6.76 26.27 4.66
CA GLY A 121 7.22 25.88 3.31
C GLY A 121 6.46 24.72 2.66
N SER A 122 5.39 24.21 3.28
CA SER A 122 4.49 23.20 2.72
C SER A 122 5.13 21.86 2.32
N GLY A 123 6.31 21.53 2.83
CA GLY A 123 6.93 20.21 2.60
C GLY A 123 6.23 19.10 3.38
N SER A 124 6.63 17.86 3.13
CA SER A 124 6.08 16.70 3.84
C SER A 124 7.06 15.54 3.97
N LEU A 125 6.91 14.79 5.05
CA LEU A 125 7.54 13.48 5.25
C LEU A 125 6.45 12.44 5.48
N THR A 126 6.37 11.45 4.58
CA THR A 126 5.46 10.30 4.70
C THR A 126 6.25 9.09 5.15
N ALA A 127 5.78 8.36 6.17
CA ALA A 127 6.41 7.13 6.64
C ALA A 127 5.59 5.89 6.29
N LEU A 128 6.29 4.84 5.85
CA LEU A 128 5.77 3.48 5.74
C LEU A 128 6.57 2.56 6.67
N PRO A 129 6.20 2.49 7.96
CA PRO A 129 6.81 1.54 8.89
C PRO A 129 6.34 0.11 8.58
N ILE A 130 7.30 -0.83 8.55
CA ILE A 130 7.01 -2.26 8.44
C ILE A 130 7.12 -2.90 9.82
N ILE A 131 6.16 -3.77 10.13
CA ILE A 131 6.14 -4.61 11.31
C ILE A 131 5.91 -6.04 10.87
N GLU A 132 6.81 -6.92 11.30
CA GLU A 132 6.66 -8.36 11.16
C GLU A 132 5.81 -8.90 12.32
N THR A 133 4.72 -9.60 12.00
CA THR A 133 3.90 -10.35 12.96
C THR A 133 4.33 -11.81 12.98
N GLN A 134 4.12 -12.48 14.10
CA GLN A 134 4.37 -13.92 14.23
C GLN A 134 3.04 -14.67 14.12
N ALA A 135 2.95 -15.62 13.20
CA ALA A 135 1.73 -16.40 12.93
C ALA A 135 0.45 -15.55 12.71
N GLY A 136 0.59 -14.32 12.19
CA GLY A 136 -0.53 -13.40 11.98
C GLY A 136 -1.06 -12.73 13.25
N ASP A 137 -0.37 -12.84 14.40
CA ASP A 137 -0.79 -12.20 15.64
C ASP A 137 -0.54 -10.67 15.59
N VAL A 138 -1.62 -9.94 15.35
CA VAL A 138 -1.66 -8.47 15.35
C VAL A 138 -1.84 -7.87 16.75
N SER A 139 -2.14 -8.70 17.74
CA SER A 139 -2.37 -8.30 19.14
C SER A 139 -1.10 -8.37 20.00
N ALA A 140 0.00 -8.89 19.43
CA ALA A 140 1.32 -8.86 20.02
C ALA A 140 1.75 -7.42 20.37
N TYR A 141 2.71 -7.30 21.29
CA TYR A 141 3.00 -6.02 21.93
C TYR A 141 3.49 -4.94 20.95
N ILE A 142 4.48 -5.25 20.09
CA ILE A 142 5.03 -4.30 19.12
C ILE A 142 4.02 -3.93 18.00
N PRO A 143 3.31 -4.90 17.37
CA PRO A 143 2.24 -4.58 16.42
C PRO A 143 1.18 -3.64 17.01
N THR A 144 0.66 -3.94 18.21
CA THR A 144 -0.35 -3.11 18.88
C THR A 144 0.13 -1.68 19.08
N ASN A 145 1.37 -1.51 19.54
CA ASN A 145 1.97 -0.19 19.74
C ASN A 145 2.00 0.62 18.42
N VAL A 146 2.53 0.05 17.35
CA VAL A 146 2.68 0.79 16.08
C VAL A 146 1.34 1.07 15.42
N ILE A 147 0.38 0.13 15.48
CA ILE A 147 -1.00 0.36 15.01
C ILE A 147 -1.65 1.54 15.74
N SER A 148 -1.37 1.70 17.04
CA SER A 148 -1.93 2.81 17.81
C SER A 148 -1.32 4.18 17.44
N ILE A 149 -0.13 4.20 16.82
CA ILE A 149 0.61 5.41 16.43
C ILE A 149 0.27 5.84 14.98
N THR A 150 0.19 4.91 14.03
CA THR A 150 0.13 5.25 12.60
C THR A 150 -1.25 5.72 12.13
N ASP A 151 -1.35 6.50 11.06
CA ASP A 151 -2.65 6.95 10.49
C ASP A 151 -3.44 5.87 9.74
N GLY A 152 -3.18 4.60 10.03
CA GLY A 152 -3.74 3.45 9.33
C GLY A 152 -2.73 2.32 9.18
N GLN A 153 -3.14 1.27 8.50
CA GLN A 153 -2.33 0.08 8.29
C GLN A 153 -2.79 -0.71 7.07
N ILE A 154 -1.83 -1.40 6.45
CA ILE A 154 -2.05 -2.37 5.37
C ILE A 154 -1.64 -3.73 5.93
N PHE A 155 -2.62 -4.60 6.15
CA PHE A 155 -2.36 -5.97 6.62
C PHE A 155 -2.17 -6.90 5.43
N LEU A 156 -1.05 -7.61 5.44
CA LEU A 156 -0.74 -8.66 4.47
C LEU A 156 -0.93 -10.02 5.11
N GLU A 157 -1.70 -10.91 4.47
CA GLU A 157 -2.01 -12.25 5.00
C GLU A 157 -1.37 -13.36 4.19
N THR A 158 -0.83 -14.34 4.93
CA THR A 158 -0.21 -15.53 4.37
C THR A 158 -1.21 -16.39 3.56
N GLU A 159 -2.45 -16.52 4.03
CA GLU A 159 -3.48 -17.32 3.36
C GLU A 159 -3.83 -16.75 1.98
N LEU A 160 -4.08 -15.43 1.90
CA LEU A 160 -4.32 -14.73 0.63
C LEU A 160 -3.16 -14.89 -0.34
N PHE A 161 -1.92 -14.79 0.18
CA PHE A 161 -0.72 -14.94 -0.64
C PHE A 161 -0.60 -16.33 -1.27
N TYR A 162 -0.94 -17.40 -0.52
CA TYR A 162 -0.93 -18.78 -1.00
C TYR A 162 -2.11 -19.07 -1.94
N GLN A 163 -3.25 -18.42 -1.77
CA GLN A 163 -4.38 -18.45 -2.71
C GLN A 163 -4.10 -17.67 -4.02
N GLY A 164 -2.94 -17.02 -4.12
CA GLY A 164 -2.54 -16.26 -5.32
C GLY A 164 -3.11 -14.85 -5.38
N VAL A 165 -3.71 -14.34 -4.30
CA VAL A 165 -4.09 -12.92 -4.17
C VAL A 165 -2.85 -12.12 -3.79
N ARG A 166 -2.29 -11.39 -4.75
CA ARG A 166 -1.06 -10.61 -4.60
C ARG A 166 -1.26 -9.25 -5.26
N PRO A 167 -1.13 -8.11 -4.56
CA PRO A 167 -0.73 -7.97 -3.16
C PRO A 167 -1.77 -8.57 -2.18
N ALA A 168 -1.27 -9.23 -1.13
CA ALA A 168 -2.07 -10.04 -0.22
C ALA A 168 -2.81 -9.21 0.84
N VAL A 169 -3.48 -8.13 0.43
CA VAL A 169 -4.08 -7.15 1.33
C VAL A 169 -5.40 -7.67 1.91
N ASN A 170 -5.49 -7.71 3.25
CA ASN A 170 -6.77 -7.92 3.91
C ASN A 170 -7.57 -6.61 3.92
N THR A 171 -8.64 -6.54 3.13
CA THR A 171 -9.49 -5.35 2.97
C THR A 171 -10.34 -5.01 4.19
N GLY A 172 -10.60 -5.98 5.07
CA GLY A 172 -11.37 -5.79 6.30
C GLY A 172 -10.53 -5.19 7.43
N LEU A 173 -9.29 -5.64 7.59
CA LEU A 173 -8.37 -5.18 8.64
C LEU A 173 -7.58 -3.93 8.23
N SER A 174 -7.40 -3.72 6.92
CA SER A 174 -6.65 -2.56 6.40
C SER A 174 -7.50 -1.30 6.38
N VAL A 175 -6.92 -0.19 6.80
CA VAL A 175 -7.60 1.11 6.88
C VAL A 175 -6.61 2.25 6.71
N SER A 176 -7.10 3.36 6.16
CA SER A 176 -6.43 4.66 6.24
C SER A 176 -7.37 5.62 6.96
N ARG A 177 -6.92 6.20 8.08
CA ARG A 177 -7.67 7.19 8.87
C ARG A 177 -7.79 8.53 8.14
N VAL A 178 -6.83 8.86 7.28
CA VAL A 178 -6.90 10.05 6.39
C VAL A 178 -7.99 9.86 5.32
N GLY A 179 -8.18 8.62 4.86
CA GLY A 179 -9.28 8.24 3.99
C GLY A 179 -9.32 9.03 2.67
N SER A 180 -10.52 9.49 2.30
CA SER A 180 -10.76 10.13 0.99
C SER A 180 -10.02 11.46 0.77
N SER A 181 -9.52 12.09 1.84
CA SER A 181 -8.76 13.34 1.75
C SER A 181 -7.38 13.16 1.10
N ALA A 182 -6.87 11.93 1.08
CA ALA A 182 -5.61 11.58 0.40
C ALA A 182 -5.81 11.17 -1.08
N GLN A 183 -7.06 11.15 -1.57
CA GLN A 183 -7.39 10.68 -2.92
C GLN A 183 -7.61 11.85 -3.88
N THR A 184 -7.32 11.61 -5.16
CA THR A 184 -7.74 12.50 -6.25
C THR A 184 -9.27 12.50 -6.36
N SER A 185 -9.84 13.56 -6.94
CA SER A 185 -11.28 13.67 -7.15
C SER A 185 -11.80 12.53 -8.02
N ALA A 186 -11.03 12.13 -9.03
CA ALA A 186 -11.33 10.97 -9.88
C ALA A 186 -11.35 9.66 -9.07
N MET A 187 -10.30 9.36 -8.30
CA MET A 187 -10.21 8.12 -7.50
C MET A 187 -11.31 8.03 -6.45
N LYS A 188 -11.56 9.12 -5.73
CA LYS A 188 -12.61 9.19 -4.71
C LYS A 188 -13.98 8.82 -5.26
N SER A 189 -14.26 9.19 -6.50
CA SER A 189 -15.56 8.94 -7.14
C SER A 189 -15.83 7.47 -7.48
N VAL A 190 -14.78 6.66 -7.67
CA VAL A 190 -14.90 5.24 -8.06
C VAL A 190 -14.55 4.28 -6.93
N ALA A 191 -13.60 4.63 -6.05
CA ALA A 191 -13.08 3.74 -5.01
C ALA A 191 -14.07 3.46 -3.86
N GLY A 192 -15.02 4.35 -3.61
CA GLY A 192 -15.96 4.22 -2.48
C GLY A 192 -16.81 2.94 -2.55
N LYS A 193 -17.23 2.54 -3.76
CA LYS A 193 -18.03 1.32 -3.97
C LYS A 193 -17.21 0.04 -3.74
N VAL A 194 -15.96 0.05 -4.17
CA VAL A 194 -15.07 -1.12 -4.15
C VAL A 194 -14.88 -1.68 -2.75
N LYS A 195 -14.58 -0.82 -1.77
CA LYS A 195 -14.30 -1.28 -0.40
C LYS A 195 -15.51 -1.95 0.22
N LEU A 196 -16.70 -1.38 0.02
CA LEU A 196 -17.95 -1.94 0.53
C LEU A 196 -18.28 -3.27 -0.15
N GLU A 197 -18.20 -3.33 -1.48
CA GLU A 197 -18.50 -4.55 -2.24
C GLU A 197 -17.52 -5.68 -1.91
N LEU A 198 -16.22 -5.41 -1.76
CA LEU A 198 -15.23 -6.42 -1.36
C LEU A 198 -15.40 -6.90 0.09
N ALA A 199 -15.83 -6.03 1.00
CA ALA A 199 -16.12 -6.43 2.37
C ALA A 199 -17.34 -7.35 2.44
N GLN A 200 -18.45 -6.95 1.78
CA GLN A 200 -19.66 -7.78 1.67
C GLN A 200 -19.38 -9.10 0.95
N TYR A 201 -18.57 -9.08 -0.11
CA TYR A 201 -18.14 -10.28 -0.81
C TYR A 201 -17.43 -11.27 0.12
N ARG A 202 -16.48 -10.81 0.94
CA ARG A 202 -15.75 -11.69 1.86
C ARG A 202 -16.66 -12.34 2.89
N GLU A 203 -17.55 -11.55 3.48
CA GLU A 203 -18.53 -12.04 4.44
C GLU A 203 -19.41 -13.12 3.79
N MET A 204 -19.98 -12.84 2.62
CA MET A 204 -20.84 -13.78 1.90
C MET A 204 -20.09 -15.00 1.34
N ALA A 205 -18.83 -14.85 0.94
CA ALA A 205 -18.02 -15.96 0.43
C ALA A 205 -17.76 -17.02 1.51
N ALA A 206 -17.61 -16.62 2.77
CA ALA A 206 -17.51 -17.55 3.89
C ALA A 206 -18.84 -18.30 4.12
N PHE A 207 -19.97 -17.60 4.07
CA PHE A 207 -21.29 -18.23 4.21
C PHE A 207 -21.63 -19.17 3.04
N ALA A 208 -21.25 -18.80 1.82
CA ALA A 208 -21.50 -19.58 0.60
C ALA A 208 -20.77 -20.94 0.59
N GLN A 209 -19.73 -21.13 1.42
CA GLN A 209 -19.09 -22.45 1.58
C GLN A 209 -20.00 -23.48 2.26
N PHE A 210 -21.03 -23.03 2.98
CA PHE A 210 -21.93 -23.88 3.77
C PHE A 210 -23.39 -23.86 3.30
N GLY A 211 -23.77 -22.93 2.40
CA GLY A 211 -25.14 -22.77 1.90
C GLY A 211 -25.36 -23.44 0.54
N SER A 212 -26.44 -24.22 0.40
CA SER A 212 -26.80 -24.91 -0.85
C SER A 212 -27.62 -24.06 -1.82
N ASP A 213 -28.46 -23.16 -1.31
CA ASP A 213 -29.32 -22.29 -2.11
C ASP A 213 -29.02 -20.82 -1.84
N LEU A 214 -28.41 -20.16 -2.82
CA LEU A 214 -28.15 -18.73 -2.79
C LEU A 214 -29.16 -18.04 -3.70
N ASP A 215 -29.82 -17.01 -3.20
CA ASP A 215 -30.72 -16.18 -4.02
C ASP A 215 -29.93 -15.41 -5.10
N ALA A 216 -30.63 -14.93 -6.12
CA ALA A 216 -30.00 -14.28 -7.27
C ALA A 216 -29.16 -13.04 -6.89
N SER A 217 -29.54 -12.30 -5.84
CA SER A 217 -28.79 -11.12 -5.41
C SER A 217 -27.46 -11.50 -4.77
N THR A 218 -27.44 -12.56 -3.95
CA THR A 218 -26.23 -13.11 -3.36
C THR A 218 -25.31 -13.70 -4.43
N GLN A 219 -25.85 -14.41 -5.42
CA GLN A 219 -25.06 -14.90 -6.55
C GLN A 219 -24.41 -13.77 -7.34
N GLN A 220 -25.13 -12.67 -7.58
CA GLN A 220 -24.59 -11.52 -8.30
C GLN A 220 -23.46 -10.83 -7.50
N LEU A 221 -23.63 -10.70 -6.19
CA LEU A 221 -22.62 -10.16 -5.28
C LEU A 221 -21.34 -11.02 -5.29
N LEU A 222 -21.47 -12.35 -5.19
CA LEU A 222 -20.34 -13.28 -5.23
C LEU A 222 -19.62 -13.23 -6.59
N ASN A 223 -20.37 -13.20 -7.68
CA ASN A 223 -19.82 -13.12 -9.03
C ASN A 223 -19.02 -11.83 -9.26
N ARG A 224 -19.55 -10.69 -8.81
CA ARG A 224 -18.87 -9.40 -8.93
C ARG A 224 -17.68 -9.29 -7.98
N GLY A 225 -17.82 -9.73 -6.74
CA GLY A 225 -16.74 -9.74 -5.75
C GLY A 225 -15.55 -10.61 -6.16
N ALA A 226 -15.80 -11.76 -6.80
CA ALA A 226 -14.73 -12.61 -7.34
C ALA A 226 -13.92 -11.89 -8.43
N ARG A 227 -14.60 -11.18 -9.34
CA ARG A 227 -13.93 -10.41 -10.42
C ARG A 227 -13.21 -9.17 -9.90
N LEU A 228 -13.79 -8.48 -8.93
CA LEU A 228 -13.12 -7.38 -8.24
C LEU A 228 -11.87 -7.88 -7.51
N THR A 229 -11.92 -9.07 -6.90
CA THR A 229 -10.74 -9.68 -6.25
C THR A 229 -9.63 -9.96 -7.27
N GLU A 230 -9.95 -10.47 -8.46
CA GLU A 230 -8.97 -10.64 -9.54
C GLU A 230 -8.41 -9.30 -10.03
N LEU A 231 -9.24 -8.26 -10.14
CA LEU A 231 -8.79 -6.90 -10.51
C LEU A 231 -7.85 -6.25 -9.48
N MET A 232 -7.88 -6.69 -8.23
CA MET A 232 -6.97 -6.20 -7.18
C MET A 232 -5.62 -6.93 -7.21
N LYS A 233 -5.46 -7.97 -8.04
CA LYS A 233 -4.19 -8.66 -8.18
C LYS A 233 -3.26 -7.83 -9.07
N GLN A 234 -2.02 -7.68 -8.65
CA GLN A 234 -1.02 -6.90 -9.34
C GLN A 234 0.37 -7.52 -9.16
N ASN A 235 1.08 -7.67 -10.28
CA ASN A 235 2.44 -8.19 -10.29
C ASN A 235 3.44 -7.19 -9.68
N GLN A 236 4.53 -7.72 -9.13
CA GLN A 236 5.63 -6.90 -8.64
C GLN A 236 6.23 -6.05 -9.78
N TYR A 237 6.72 -4.85 -9.42
CA TYR A 237 7.37 -3.90 -10.34
C TYR A 237 6.49 -3.35 -11.47
N ALA A 238 5.17 -3.49 -11.37
CA ALA A 238 4.22 -2.98 -12.36
C ALA A 238 3.26 -1.93 -11.77
N PRO A 239 3.75 -0.83 -11.15
CA PRO A 239 2.86 0.20 -10.61
C PRO A 239 2.02 0.83 -11.73
N MET A 240 0.80 1.24 -11.38
CA MET A 240 -0.14 1.89 -12.28
C MET A 240 -0.31 3.36 -11.91
N THR A 241 -0.57 4.20 -12.91
CA THR A 241 -0.91 5.61 -12.69
C THR A 241 -2.30 5.73 -12.07
N ASN A 242 -2.57 6.87 -11.41
CA ASN A 242 -3.91 7.15 -10.87
C ASN A 242 -5.01 7.03 -11.95
N ALA A 243 -4.77 7.55 -13.15
CA ALA A 243 -5.75 7.52 -14.23
C ALA A 243 -6.06 6.09 -14.70
N GLU A 244 -5.03 5.25 -14.85
CA GLU A 244 -5.22 3.83 -15.21
C GLU A 244 -6.03 3.09 -14.15
N ILE A 245 -5.70 3.28 -12.86
CA ILE A 245 -6.44 2.64 -11.76
C ILE A 245 -7.90 3.11 -11.76
N VAL A 246 -8.18 4.40 -11.97
CA VAL A 246 -9.56 4.91 -12.06
C VAL A 246 -10.35 4.18 -13.15
N CYS A 247 -9.79 4.01 -14.35
CA CYS A 247 -10.45 3.31 -15.45
C CYS A 247 -10.68 1.82 -15.14
N VAL A 248 -9.69 1.13 -14.57
CA VAL A 248 -9.81 -0.30 -14.21
C VAL A 248 -10.86 -0.51 -13.11
N ILE A 249 -10.85 0.32 -12.07
CA ILE A 249 -11.84 0.26 -10.99
C ILE A 249 -13.24 0.58 -11.51
N TYR A 250 -13.35 1.57 -12.40
CA TYR A 250 -14.63 1.91 -13.03
C TYR A 250 -15.18 0.74 -13.84
N ALA A 251 -14.33 0.02 -14.59
CA ALA A 251 -14.73 -1.17 -15.34
C ALA A 251 -15.29 -2.26 -14.41
N GLY A 252 -14.60 -2.54 -13.29
CA GLY A 252 -15.04 -3.51 -12.28
C GLY A 252 -16.37 -3.15 -11.63
N THR A 253 -16.56 -1.89 -11.25
CA THR A 253 -17.75 -1.43 -10.52
C THR A 253 -18.95 -1.11 -11.42
N SER A 254 -18.74 -0.96 -12.72
CA SER A 254 -19.81 -0.65 -13.70
C SER A 254 -20.30 -1.88 -14.47
N GLY A 255 -19.88 -3.09 -14.07
CA GLY A 255 -20.39 -4.36 -14.63
C GLY A 255 -19.75 -4.79 -15.95
N TYR A 256 -18.69 -4.13 -16.42
CA TYR A 256 -18.00 -4.51 -17.67
C TYR A 256 -17.37 -5.90 -17.61
N LEU A 257 -17.05 -6.38 -16.40
CA LEU A 257 -16.45 -7.68 -16.18
C LEU A 257 -17.47 -8.79 -15.90
N ASP A 258 -18.75 -8.48 -15.71
CA ASP A 258 -19.75 -9.44 -15.22
C ASP A 258 -19.90 -10.66 -16.15
N LYS A 259 -19.74 -10.46 -17.46
CA LYS A 259 -19.81 -11.52 -18.49
C LYS A 259 -18.48 -12.22 -18.75
N ILE A 260 -17.37 -11.72 -18.18
CA ILE A 260 -16.03 -12.28 -18.36
C ILE A 260 -15.83 -13.39 -17.34
N ALA A 261 -15.27 -14.52 -17.76
CA ALA A 261 -14.92 -15.60 -16.82
C ALA A 261 -13.82 -15.11 -15.85
N VAL A 262 -13.90 -15.52 -14.58
CA VAL A 262 -12.98 -15.06 -13.51
C VAL A 262 -11.50 -15.25 -13.91
N LYS A 263 -11.16 -16.39 -14.51
CA LYS A 263 -9.81 -16.70 -14.99
C LYS A 263 -9.26 -15.75 -16.07
N ASP A 264 -10.15 -15.07 -16.80
CA ASP A 264 -9.81 -14.19 -17.92
C ASP A 264 -9.76 -12.71 -17.50
N VAL A 265 -10.04 -12.38 -16.23
CA VAL A 265 -10.05 -11.00 -15.72
C VAL A 265 -8.67 -10.35 -15.81
N SER A 266 -7.60 -11.03 -15.42
CA SER A 266 -6.24 -10.48 -15.55
C SER A 266 -5.84 -10.27 -17.01
N ARG A 267 -6.35 -11.11 -17.93
CA ARG A 267 -6.13 -10.93 -19.38
C ARG A 267 -6.90 -9.69 -19.89
N PHE A 268 -8.14 -9.50 -19.42
CA PHE A 268 -8.94 -8.32 -19.72
C PHE A 268 -8.24 -7.04 -19.24
N GLU A 269 -7.76 -7.02 -17.99
CA GLU A 269 -7.05 -5.87 -17.42
C GLU A 269 -5.79 -5.53 -18.22
N ALA A 270 -4.95 -6.51 -18.52
CA ALA A 270 -3.73 -6.28 -19.31
C ALA A 270 -4.04 -5.73 -20.71
N GLY A 271 -5.09 -6.26 -21.36
CA GLY A 271 -5.57 -5.75 -22.65
C GLY A 271 -6.12 -4.33 -22.56
N LEU A 272 -6.90 -4.04 -21.52
CA LEU A 272 -7.48 -2.73 -21.27
C LEU A 272 -6.37 -1.69 -21.03
N LEU A 273 -5.38 -2.02 -20.21
CA LEU A 273 -4.24 -1.13 -19.97
C LEU A 273 -3.45 -0.85 -21.23
N LYS A 274 -3.26 -1.86 -22.09
CA LYS A 274 -2.63 -1.67 -23.40
C LYS A 274 -3.46 -0.71 -24.27
N HIS A 275 -4.77 -0.91 -24.35
CA HIS A 275 -5.70 -0.05 -25.10
C HIS A 275 -5.67 1.40 -24.59
N LEU A 276 -5.74 1.59 -23.27
CA LEU A 276 -5.71 2.92 -22.65
C LEU A 276 -4.36 3.64 -22.87
N ARG A 277 -3.24 2.91 -22.88
CA ARG A 277 -1.91 3.47 -23.14
C ARG A 277 -1.69 3.87 -24.60
N THR A 278 -2.42 3.28 -25.54
CA THR A 278 -2.30 3.55 -26.98
C THR A 278 -3.42 4.47 -27.47
N ALA A 279 -4.64 3.96 -27.57
CA ALA A 279 -5.81 4.67 -28.08
C ALA A 279 -6.37 5.66 -27.04
N GLY A 280 -6.48 5.22 -25.78
CA GLY A 280 -7.03 6.03 -24.69
C GLY A 280 -6.06 7.05 -24.08
N LYS A 281 -4.91 7.33 -24.71
CA LYS A 281 -3.85 8.15 -24.11
C LYS A 281 -4.33 9.57 -23.76
N ALA A 282 -5.14 10.17 -24.63
CA ALA A 282 -5.70 11.49 -24.40
C ALA A 282 -6.61 11.53 -23.16
N LEU A 283 -7.38 10.48 -22.92
CA LEU A 283 -8.22 10.33 -21.72
C LEU A 283 -7.35 10.22 -20.45
N LEU A 284 -6.29 9.41 -20.49
CA LEU A 284 -5.38 9.27 -19.34
C LEU A 284 -4.69 10.61 -18.98
N GLU A 285 -4.28 11.37 -20.00
CA GLU A 285 -3.70 12.71 -19.80
C GLU A 285 -4.71 13.71 -19.23
N ASP A 286 -5.95 13.68 -19.71
CA ASP A 286 -7.04 14.52 -19.21
C ASP A 286 -7.34 14.24 -17.72
N ILE A 287 -7.50 12.96 -17.34
CA ILE A 287 -7.72 12.57 -15.93
C ILE A 287 -6.56 13.03 -15.05
N THR A 288 -5.32 12.90 -15.54
CA THR A 288 -4.12 13.25 -14.77
C THR A 288 -3.98 14.76 -14.54
N ARG A 289 -4.33 15.59 -15.53
CA ARG A 289 -4.10 17.04 -15.48
C ARG A 289 -5.26 17.82 -14.86
N ASN A 290 -6.49 17.42 -15.17
CA ASN A 290 -7.67 18.20 -14.82
C ASN A 290 -8.34 17.74 -13.52
N ASP A 291 -7.99 16.55 -13.00
CA ASP A 291 -8.55 15.89 -11.81
C ASP A 291 -10.02 16.24 -11.52
N ARG A 292 -10.93 15.55 -12.20
CA ARG A 292 -12.37 15.76 -12.06
C ARG A 292 -13.03 14.48 -11.57
N LYS A 293 -14.13 14.65 -10.83
CA LYS A 293 -15.02 13.54 -10.48
C LYS A 293 -15.43 12.79 -11.76
N VAL A 294 -15.42 11.46 -11.75
CA VAL A 294 -15.93 10.65 -12.86
C VAL A 294 -17.45 10.81 -12.91
N ALA A 295 -17.91 11.74 -13.74
CA ALA A 295 -19.31 12.06 -14.00
C ALA A 295 -19.44 12.79 -15.35
N GLY A 296 -20.64 12.84 -15.91
CA GLY A 296 -20.95 13.63 -17.10
C GLY A 296 -20.06 13.25 -18.28
N ASP A 297 -19.35 14.22 -18.85
CA ASP A 297 -18.52 14.02 -20.05
C ASP A 297 -17.31 13.11 -19.80
N LEU A 298 -16.69 13.19 -18.62
CA LEU A 298 -15.57 12.31 -18.28
C LEU A 298 -16.02 10.85 -18.16
N GLU A 299 -17.19 10.62 -17.55
CA GLU A 299 -17.77 9.28 -17.47
C GLU A 299 -18.10 8.73 -18.86
N LYS A 300 -18.71 9.55 -19.73
CA LYS A 300 -18.98 9.16 -21.13
C LYS A 300 -17.70 8.80 -21.88
N ALA A 301 -16.62 9.56 -21.68
CA ALA A 301 -15.33 9.27 -22.31
C ALA A 301 -14.73 7.95 -21.82
N ILE A 302 -14.77 7.68 -20.50
CA ILE A 302 -14.32 6.41 -19.93
C ILE A 302 -15.16 5.24 -20.48
N ARG A 303 -16.49 5.37 -20.51
CA ARG A 303 -17.39 4.36 -21.08
C ARG A 303 -17.10 4.11 -22.56
N ALA A 304 -16.87 5.16 -23.35
CA ALA A 304 -16.58 5.01 -24.77
C ALA A 304 -15.31 4.19 -25.02
N GLU A 305 -14.24 4.43 -24.26
CA GLU A 305 -13.00 3.62 -24.34
C GLU A 305 -13.21 2.18 -23.89
N LEU A 306 -13.98 1.96 -22.81
CA LEU A 306 -14.31 0.62 -22.32
C LEU A 306 -15.20 -0.15 -23.31
N ASP A 307 -16.18 0.50 -23.91
CA ASP A 307 -17.06 -0.10 -24.93
C ASP A 307 -16.27 -0.45 -26.20
N ALA A 308 -15.36 0.43 -26.62
CA ALA A 308 -14.46 0.18 -27.75
C ALA A 308 -13.55 -1.01 -27.50
N PHE A 309 -12.97 -1.11 -26.29
CA PHE A 309 -12.15 -2.25 -25.92
C PHE A 309 -12.97 -3.54 -25.80
N ALA A 310 -14.13 -3.50 -25.15
CA ALA A 310 -14.98 -4.66 -24.91
C ALA A 310 -15.46 -5.32 -26.21
N LYS A 311 -15.72 -4.53 -27.27
CA LYS A 311 -16.05 -5.05 -28.62
C LYS A 311 -14.93 -5.89 -29.24
N ASN A 312 -13.68 -5.56 -28.93
CA ASN A 312 -12.49 -6.22 -29.49
C ASN A 312 -11.95 -7.35 -28.60
N PHE A 313 -12.39 -7.43 -27.35
CA PHE A 313 -11.97 -8.46 -26.40
C PHE A 313 -12.78 -9.77 -26.52
N ALA A 314 -13.96 -9.70 -27.15
CA ALA A 314 -14.83 -10.84 -27.40
C ALA A 314 -14.16 -11.93 -28.23
#